data_AF-A0A9E7PLJ4-F1
#
_entry.id   AF-A0A9E7PLJ4-F1
#
_cell.length_a   1.000
_cell.length_b   1.000
_cell.length_c   1.000
_cell.angle_alpha   90.00
_cell.angle_beta   90.00
_cell.angle_gamma   90.00
#
_symmetry.space_group_name_H-M   'P 1'
#
loop_
_entity.id
_entity.type
_entity.pdbx_description
1 polymer ?
#
loop_
_entity_poly.entity_id
_entity_poly.type
_entity_poly.pdbx_seq_one_letter_code
_entity_poly.pdbx_strand_id
1 'polypeptide(L)' 'MKYSTRDLIIFAGSTIAVLANIANIALGATGNGLYISLFVILMFIIVIMLTLKKCRK' A
#
# COMPACT_ATOMS: atom_id res chain seq x y z
N MET A 1 -11.77 16.67 -9.93
CA MET A 1 -11.95 15.59 -8.96
C MET A 1 -11.56 16.11 -7.59
N LYS A 2 -12.52 16.32 -6.67
CA LYS A 2 -12.19 16.62 -5.26
C LYS A 2 -12.01 15.27 -4.57
N TYR A 3 -10.76 14.87 -4.30
CA TYR A 3 -10.50 13.68 -3.52
C TYR A 3 -11.13 13.85 -2.14
N SER A 4 -11.90 12.86 -1.70
CA SER A 4 -12.43 12.86 -0.34
C SER A 4 -11.26 12.76 0.63
N THR A 5 -11.34 13.44 1.78
CA THR A 5 -10.32 13.35 2.84
C THR A 5 -10.07 11.90 3.25
N ARG A 6 -11.10 11.02 3.17
CA ARG A 6 -10.94 9.58 3.37
C ARG A 6 -10.04 8.91 2.34
N ASP A 7 -10.18 9.26 1.07
CA ASP A 7 -9.36 8.69 -0.01
C ASP A 7 -7.91 9.16 0.12
N LEU A 8 -7.70 10.40 0.54
CA LEU A 8 -6.37 10.96 0.80
C LEU A 8 -5.68 10.27 1.99
N ILE A 9 -6.43 9.98 3.07
CA ILE A 9 -5.92 9.23 4.22
C ILE A 9 -5.54 7.80 3.83
N ILE A 10 -6.38 7.13 3.03
CA ILE A 10 -6.07 5.78 2.52
C ILE A 10 -4.79 5.83 1.68
N PHE A 11 -4.64 6.81 0.81
CA PHE A 11 -3.46 6.99 -0.04
C PHE A 11 -2.18 7.28 0.77
N ALA A 12 -2.27 8.16 1.77
CA ALA A 12 -1.14 8.50 2.62
C ALA A 12 -0.70 7.31 3.50
N GLY A 13 -1.66 6.63 4.15
CA GLY A 13 -1.38 5.46 4.99
C GLY A 13 -0.77 4.30 4.21
N SER A 14 -1.20 4.11 2.98
CA SER A 14 -0.63 3.08 2.10
C SER A 14 0.74 3.44 1.54
N THR A 15 1.01 4.73 1.27
CA THR A 15 2.34 5.19 0.90
C THR A 15 3.35 4.95 2.02
N ILE A 16 2.97 5.19 3.28
CA ILE A 16 3.81 4.92 4.46
C ILE A 16 4.08 3.40 4.59
N ALA A 17 3.06 2.56 4.38
CA ALA A 17 3.22 1.10 4.42
C ALA A 17 4.18 0.59 3.34
N VAL A 18 4.15 1.16 2.13
CA VAL A 18 5.10 0.82 1.07
C VAL A 18 6.52 1.22 1.45
N LEU A 19 6.72 2.45 1.95
CA LEU A 19 8.03 2.93 2.40
C LEU A 19 8.61 2.08 3.54
N ALA A 20 7.78 1.67 4.51
CA ALA A 20 8.20 0.81 5.61
C ALA A 20 8.68 -0.56 5.12
N ASN A 21 8.02 -1.14 4.11
CA ASN A 21 8.43 -2.42 3.52
C ASN A 21 9.69 -2.30 2.68
N ILE A 22 9.83 -1.20 1.91
CA ILE A 22 11.08 -0.91 1.17
C ILE A 22 12.25 -0.79 2.15
N ALA A 23 12.07 -0.06 3.26
CA ALA A 23 13.08 0.06 4.30
C ALA A 23 13.43 -1.30 4.94
N ASN A 24 12.42 -2.15 5.17
CA ASN A 24 12.62 -3.49 5.74
C ASN A 24 13.41 -4.40 4.78
N ILE A 25 13.13 -4.34 3.48
CA ILE A 25 13.91 -5.05 2.45
C ILE A 25 15.36 -4.50 2.40
N ALA A 26 15.52 -3.18 2.39
CA ALA A 26 16.82 -2.51 2.29
C ALA A 26 17.73 -2.75 3.49
N LEU A 27 17.16 -2.88 4.70
CA LEU A 27 17.90 -3.14 5.95
C LEU A 27 18.27 -4.62 6.13
N GLY A 28 17.95 -5.48 5.16
CA GLY A 28 18.23 -6.92 5.24
C GLY A 28 17.07 -7.66 5.89
N ALA A 29 15.97 -7.79 5.15
CA ALA A 29 14.83 -8.59 5.57
C ALA A 29 15.27 -10.04 5.83
N THR A 30 15.15 -10.49 7.08
CA THR A 30 15.11 -11.93 7.39
C THR A 30 13.93 -12.54 6.61
N GLY A 31 13.94 -13.85 6.32
CA GLY A 31 12.93 -14.48 5.46
C GLY A 31 11.48 -14.09 5.79
N ASN A 32 11.17 -13.90 7.07
CA ASN A 32 9.86 -13.42 7.55
C ASN A 32 9.52 -11.98 7.11
N GLY A 33 10.48 -11.06 7.09
CA GLY A 33 10.28 -9.67 6.65
C GLY A 33 9.96 -9.58 5.16
N LEU A 34 10.48 -10.49 4.34
CA LEU A 34 10.19 -10.56 2.91
C LEU A 34 8.74 -10.98 2.65
N TYR A 35 8.23 -11.99 3.37
CA TYR A 35 6.84 -12.44 3.25
C TYR A 35 5.84 -11.37 3.71
N ILE A 36 6.14 -10.68 4.82
CA ILE A 36 5.30 -9.58 5.31
C ILE A 36 5.26 -8.44 4.27
N SER A 37 6.41 -8.12 3.67
CA SER A 37 6.50 -7.10 2.63
C SER A 37 5.67 -7.44 1.40
N LEU A 38 5.76 -8.68 0.93
CA LEU A 38 4.96 -9.17 -0.20
C LEU A 38 3.46 -9.13 0.11
N PHE A 39 3.05 -9.52 1.32
CA PHE A 39 1.64 -9.49 1.73
C PHE A 39 1.08 -8.06 1.73
N VAL A 40 1.83 -7.09 2.24
CA VAL A 40 1.39 -5.68 2.27
C VAL A 40 1.30 -5.09 0.87
N ILE A 41 2.26 -5.40 -0.02
CA ILE A 41 2.19 -4.99 -1.43
C ILE A 41 0.93 -5.55 -2.10
N LEU A 42 0.60 -6.82 -1.83
CA LEU A 42 -0.56 -7.49 -2.42
C LEU A 42 -1.88 -6.90 -1.92
N MET A 43 -2.00 -6.60 -0.62
CA MET A 43 -3.15 -5.86 -0.08
C MET A 43 -3.29 -4.47 -0.73
N PHE A 44 -2.17 -3.80 -1.00
CA PHE A 44 -2.20 -2.48 -1.62
C PHE A 44 -2.70 -2.50 -3.07
N ILE A 45 -2.28 -3.49 -3.87
CA ILE A 45 -2.79 -3.69 -5.24
C ILE A 45 -4.32 -3.88 -5.23
N ILE A 46 -4.85 -4.63 -4.25
CA ILE A 46 -6.30 -4.83 -4.10
C ILE A 46 -7.00 -3.49 -3.81
N VAL A 47 -6.46 -2.68 -2.89
CA VAL A 47 -7.03 -1.36 -2.58
C VAL A 47 -7.01 -0.44 -3.81
N ILE A 48 -5.90 -0.40 -4.56
CA ILE A 48 -5.82 0.38 -5.81
C ILE A 48 -6.87 -0.09 -6.81
N MET A 49 -7.01 -1.40 -7.04
CA MET A 49 -8.02 -1.94 -7.96
C MET A 49 -9.44 -1.57 -7.54
N LEU A 50 -9.76 -1.61 -6.24
CA LEU A 50 -11.05 -1.22 -5.70
C LEU A 50 -11.31 0.28 -5.88
N THR A 51 -10.32 1.12 -5.60
CA THR A 51 -10.40 2.58 -5.81
C THR A 51 -10.58 2.92 -7.28
N LEU A 52 -9.81 2.29 -8.18
CA LEU A 52 -9.95 2.47 -9.63
C LEU A 52 -11.32 2.04 -10.14
N LYS A 53 -11.86 0.90 -9.67
CA LYS A 53 -13.23 0.48 -9.99
C LYS A 53 -14.27 1.50 -9.53
N LYS A 54 -14.04 2.16 -8.39
CA LYS A 54 -14.94 3.16 -7.83
C LYS A 54 -14.88 4.49 -8.56
N CYS A 55 -13.71 4.91 -9.05
CA CYS A 55 -13.55 6.11 -9.89
C CYS A 55 -14.05 5.94 -11.34
N ARG A 56 -14.24 4.70 -11.81
CA ARG A 56 -14.72 4.42 -13.17
C ARG A 56 -16.25 4.38 -13.30
N LYS A 57 -16.98 4.44 -12.18
CA LYS A 57 -18.44 4.62 -12.13
C LYS A 57 -18.75 6.07 -11.82
#